data_AF-A0A7Y6K0T6-F1
#
_entry.id   AF-A0A7Y6K0T6-F1
#
_cell.length_a   1.000
_cell.length_b   1.000
_cell.length_c   1.000
_cell.angle_alpha   90.00
_cell.angle_beta   90.00
_cell.angle_gamma   90.00
#
_symmetry.space_group_name_H-M   'P 1'
#
loop_
_entity.id
_entity.type
_entity.pdbx_description
1 polymer ?
#
loop_
_entity_poly.entity_id
_entity_poly.type
_entity_poly.pdbx_seq_one_letter_code
_entity_poly.pdbx_strand_id
1 'polypeptide(L)'
;MRLEIEYEELVDDFEPNVRRMLAHRGLEWDERCLLPFHETTRPVSAASSAQVRRPLYRTSMRRWQPRRELLEQLWEGFGPELAAAGAQCAITDT
;
A
#
# COMPACT_ATOMS: atom_id res chain seq x y z
N MET A 1 21.78 -4.65 0.06
CA MET A 1 20.81 -4.80 1.16
C MET A 1 19.41 -4.47 0.63
N ARG A 2 18.35 -5.17 1.07
CA ARG A 2 16.96 -4.90 0.65
C ARG A 2 16.43 -3.66 1.36
N LEU A 3 15.65 -2.83 0.67
CA LEU A 3 14.90 -1.72 1.26
C LEU A 3 13.47 -2.18 1.51
N GLU A 4 12.95 -1.92 2.69
CA GLU A 4 11.55 -2.16 3.06
C GLU A 4 10.81 -0.82 3.04
N ILE A 5 9.62 -0.82 2.44
CA ILE A 5 8.75 0.34 2.29
C ILE A 5 7.33 -0.13 2.57
N GLU A 6 6.67 0.59 3.47
CA GLU A 6 5.29 0.37 3.81
C GLU A 6 4.39 1.02 2.75
N TYR A 7 3.36 0.30 2.32
CA TYR A 7 2.47 0.78 1.27
C TYR A 7 1.72 2.04 1.70
N GLU A 8 1.29 2.06 2.96
CA GLU A 8 0.59 3.15 3.60
C GLU A 8 1.44 4.42 3.59
N GLU A 9 2.69 4.34 4.07
CA GLU A 9 3.66 5.44 4.08
C GLU A 9 3.94 5.97 2.66
N LEU A 10 4.08 5.06 1.68
CA LEU A 10 4.32 5.42 0.29
C LEU A 10 3.14 6.17 -0.35
N VAL A 11 1.91 5.79 -0.01
CA VAL A 11 0.70 6.44 -0.53
C VAL A 11 0.45 7.77 0.18
N ASP A 12 0.83 7.87 1.45
CA ASP A 12 0.72 9.12 2.22
C ASP A 12 1.73 10.16 1.79
N ASP A 13 3.01 9.77 1.70
CA ASP A 13 4.15 10.62 1.37
C ASP A 13 4.98 10.01 0.24
N PHE A 14 4.51 10.22 -1.00
CA PHE A 14 5.12 9.62 -2.18
C PHE A 14 6.54 10.12 -2.47
N GLU A 15 6.76 11.44 -2.46
CA GLU A 15 8.05 12.03 -2.85
C GLU A 15 9.22 11.60 -1.94
N PRO A 16 9.13 11.69 -0.59
CA PRO A 16 10.19 11.25 0.30
C PRO A 16 10.52 9.76 0.11
N ASN A 17 9.50 8.92 -0.07
CA ASN A 17 9.67 7.49 -0.27
C ASN A 17 10.36 7.16 -1.61
N VAL A 18 9.98 7.82 -2.71
CA VAL A 18 10.65 7.63 -4.00
C VAL A 18 12.11 8.11 -3.95
N ARG A 19 12.39 9.24 -3.28
CA ARG A 19 13.76 9.70 -3.06
C ARG A 19 14.59 8.68 -2.28
N ARG A 20 14.03 8.11 -1.23
CA ARG A 20 14.66 7.05 -0.43
C ARG A 20 14.93 5.79 -1.27
N MET A 21 13.99 5.40 -2.14
CA MET A 21 14.19 4.29 -3.08
C MET A 21 15.35 4.54 -4.05
N LEU A 22 15.40 5.73 -4.65
CA LEU A 22 16.43 6.11 -5.62
C LEU A 22 17.81 6.20 -4.96
N ALA A 23 17.90 6.86 -3.79
CA ALA A 23 19.13 6.96 -3.01
C ALA A 23 19.67 5.58 -2.60
N HIS A 24 18.80 4.65 -2.19
CA HIS A 24 19.17 3.28 -1.85
C HIS A 24 19.77 2.50 -3.03
N ARG A 25 19.41 2.89 -4.26
CA ARG A 25 19.95 2.30 -5.50
C ARG A 25 21.09 3.13 -6.11
N GLY A 26 21.46 4.26 -5.50
CA GLY A 26 22.47 5.17 -6.03
C GLY A 26 22.04 5.87 -7.33
N LEU A 27 20.74 6.02 -7.56
CA LEU A 27 20.19 6.69 -8.73
C LEU A 27 19.93 8.16 -8.41
N GLU A 28 20.13 9.03 -9.41
CA GLU A 28 19.82 10.45 -9.28
C GLU A 28 18.31 10.70 -9.28
N TRP A 29 17.91 11.75 -8.57
CA TRP A 29 16.54 12.22 -8.53
C TRP A 29 16.16 12.92 -9.83
N ASP A 30 14.95 12.64 -10.33
CA ASP A 30 14.38 13.31 -11.48
C ASP A 30 12.94 13.72 -11.18
N GLU A 31 12.57 14.98 -11.46
CA GLU A 31 11.20 15.49 -11.25
C GLU A 31 10.15 14.72 -12.06
N ARG A 32 10.57 14.03 -13.14
CA ARG A 32 9.72 13.12 -13.89
C ARG A 32 9.16 11.98 -13.05
N CYS A 33 9.79 11.65 -11.92
CA CYS A 33 9.27 10.67 -10.97
C CYS A 33 8.00 11.15 -10.24
N LEU A 34 7.76 12.46 -10.17
CA LEU A 34 6.56 13.07 -9.57
C LEU A 34 5.49 13.47 -10.60
N LEU A 35 5.80 13.40 -11.89
CA LEU A 35 4.82 13.68 -12.93
C LEU A 35 3.60 12.75 -12.79
N PRO A 36 2.42 13.19 -13.28
CA PRO A 36 1.20 12.39 -13.22
C PRO A 36 1.39 11.06 -13.98
N PHE A 37 1.80 10.02 -13.26
CA PHE A 37 2.04 8.68 -13.79
C PHE A 37 0.77 8.09 -14.44
N HIS A 38 -0.40 8.55 -14.00
CA HIS A 38 -1.70 8.15 -14.52
C HIS A 38 -2.01 8.71 -15.92
N GLU A 39 -1.29 9.76 -16.36
CA GLU A 39 -1.42 10.36 -17.69
C GLU A 39 -0.53 9.66 -18.74
N THR A 40 0.29 8.70 -18.33
CA THR A 40 1.15 7.96 -19.26
C THR A 40 0.30 7.21 -20.31
N THR A 41 0.62 7.42 -21.58
CA THR A 41 -0.07 6.82 -22.73
C THR A 41 0.38 5.38 -23.00
N ARG A 42 1.45 4.91 -22.36
CA ARG A 42 1.96 3.56 -22.50
C ARG A 42 0.89 2.52 -22.13
N PRO A 43 0.70 1.46 -22.94
CA PRO A 43 -0.20 0.38 -22.58
C PRO A 43 0.29 -0.36 -21.33
N VAL A 44 -0.62 -0.57 -20.37
CA VAL A 44 -0.39 -1.36 -19.16
C VAL A 44 -1.31 -2.57 -19.22
N SER A 45 -0.76 -3.74 -19.53
CA SER A 45 -1.50 -5.00 -19.56
C SER A 45 -1.29 -5.76 -18.25
N ALA A 46 -1.99 -5.33 -17.19
CA ALA A 46 -1.94 -5.95 -15.87
C ALA A 46 -3.32 -5.91 -15.22
N ALA A 47 -3.59 -6.81 -14.26
CA ALA A 47 -4.85 -6.84 -13.50
C ALA A 47 -5.11 -5.53 -12.73
N SER A 48 -4.05 -4.82 -12.34
CA SER A 48 -4.09 -3.51 -11.69
C SER A 48 -4.10 -2.31 -12.67
N SER A 49 -4.24 -2.54 -13.97
CA SER A 49 -4.19 -1.48 -15.01
C SER A 49 -5.14 -0.31 -14.76
N ALA A 50 -6.38 -0.59 -14.33
CA ALA A 50 -7.36 0.43 -13.99
C ALA A 50 -6.99 1.21 -12.71
N GLN A 51 -6.22 0.60 -11.80
CA GLN A 51 -5.78 1.24 -10.56
C GLN A 51 -4.61 2.19 -10.80
N VAL A 52 -3.61 1.77 -11.57
CA VAL A 52 -2.41 2.58 -11.87
C VAL A 52 -2.70 3.76 -12.80
N ARG A 53 -3.86 3.76 -13.47
CA ARG A 53 -4.36 4.86 -14.32
C ARG A 53 -5.16 5.91 -13.55
N ARG A 54 -5.18 5.84 -12.21
CA ARG A 54 -5.79 6.86 -11.36
C ARG A 54 -4.70 7.63 -10.62
N PRO A 55 -4.95 8.90 -10.25
CA PRO A 55 -4.08 9.62 -9.31
C PRO A 55 -3.91 8.83 -8.02
N LEU A 56 -2.85 9.08 -7.24
CA LEU A 56 -2.66 8.44 -5.93
C LEU A 56 -3.92 8.61 -5.08
N TYR A 57 -4.44 7.49 -4.57
CA TYR A 57 -5.70 7.46 -3.85
C TYR A 57 -5.57 6.61 -2.59
N ARG A 58 -6.19 7.08 -1.51
CA ARG A 58 -6.20 6.42 -0.20
C ARG A 58 -7.32 5.39 -0.05
N THR A 59 -8.26 5.33 -0.99
CA THR A 59 -9.47 4.46 -0.88
C THR A 59 -9.17 2.96 -0.86
N SER A 60 -7.95 2.53 -1.19
CA SER A 60 -7.52 1.14 -1.08
C SER A 60 -6.97 0.79 0.30
N MET A 61 -6.62 1.77 1.13
CA MET A 61 -6.13 1.54 2.49
C MET A 61 -7.20 0.89 3.34
N ARG A 62 -6.81 -0.09 4.17
CA ARG A 62 -7.69 -0.81 5.12
C ARG A 62 -8.93 -1.47 4.52
N ARG A 63 -9.10 -1.51 3.19
CA ARG A 63 -10.26 -2.16 2.53
C ARG A 63 -10.35 -3.65 2.80
N TRP A 64 -9.23 -4.26 3.17
CA TRP A 64 -9.15 -5.67 3.57
C TRP A 64 -9.70 -5.94 4.98
N GLN A 65 -10.02 -4.90 5.76
CA GLN A 65 -10.64 -5.00 7.08
C GLN A 65 -12.16 -4.82 6.96
N PRO A 66 -12.93 -5.89 6.67
CA PRO A 66 -14.37 -5.82 6.78
C PRO A 66 -14.78 -5.68 8.25
N ARG A 67 -16.06 -5.38 8.47
CA ARG A 67 -16.63 -5.31 9.82
C ARG A 67 -16.30 -6.58 10.60
N ARG A 68 -15.75 -6.41 11.81
CA ARG A 68 -15.27 -7.50 12.68
C ARG A 68 -16.31 -8.61 12.87
N GLU A 69 -17.58 -8.23 13.06
CA GLU A 69 -18.73 -9.13 13.20
C GLU A 69 -18.85 -10.16 12.05
N LEU A 70 -18.44 -9.82 10.82
CA LEU A 70 -18.52 -10.72 9.67
C LEU A 70 -17.42 -11.78 9.64
N LEU A 71 -16.36 -11.59 10.43
CA LEU A 71 -15.18 -12.45 10.44
C LEU A 71 -14.98 -13.19 11.77
N GLU A 72 -15.87 -13.00 12.76
CA GLU A 72 -15.78 -13.64 14.08
C GLU A 72 -15.67 -15.17 13.99
N GLN A 73 -16.56 -15.81 13.24
CA GLN A 73 -16.52 -17.28 13.05
C GLN A 73 -15.23 -17.75 12.36
N LEU A 74 -14.67 -16.91 11.50
CA LEU A 74 -13.42 -17.22 10.80
C LEU A 74 -12.23 -17.16 11.76
N TRP A 75 -12.15 -16.16 12.64
CA TRP A 75 -11.09 -16.07 13.65
C TRP A 75 -11.20 -17.14 14.72
N GLU A 76 -12.41 -17.51 15.14
CA GLU A 76 -12.63 -18.64 16.06
C GLU A 76 -12.11 -19.96 15.48
N GLY A 77 -12.27 -20.17 14.16
CA GLY A 77 -11.80 -21.38 13.47
C GLY A 77 -10.29 -21.44 13.24
N PHE A 78 -9.59 -20.31 13.14
CA PHE A 78 -8.15 -20.27 12.84
C PHE A 78 -7.24 -20.51 14.06
N GLY A 79 -7.81 -20.67 15.26
CA GLY A 79 -7.06 -20.94 16.48
C GLY A 79 -6.45 -19.68 17.13
N PRO A 80 -5.88 -19.83 18.35
CA PRO A 80 -5.55 -18.71 19.22
C PRO A 80 -4.46 -17.79 18.68
N GLU A 81 -3.55 -18.30 17.85
CA GLU A 81 -2.41 -17.56 17.31
C GLU A 81 -2.85 -16.49 16.28
N LEU A 82 -3.80 -16.85 15.42
CA LEU A 82 -4.36 -15.92 14.42
C LEU A 82 -5.53 -15.10 14.96
N ALA A 83 -6.25 -15.59 15.98
CA ALA A 83 -7.23 -14.80 16.70
C ALA A 83 -6.58 -13.60 17.44
N ALA A 84 -5.37 -13.77 17.98
CA ALA A 84 -4.59 -12.70 18.59
C ALA A 84 -4.13 -11.65 17.54
N ALA A 85 -3.68 -12.10 16.37
CA ALA A 85 -3.29 -11.24 15.26
C ALA A 85 -4.48 -10.44 14.68
N GLY A 86 -5.67 -11.07 14.60
CA GLY A 86 -6.91 -10.40 14.21
C GLY A 86 -7.32 -9.28 15.18
N ALA A 87 -6.99 -9.42 16.48
CA ALA A 87 -7.22 -8.37 17.48
C ALA A 87 -6.21 -7.22 17.39
N GLN A 88 -4.97 -7.50 16.98
CA GLN A 88 -3.92 -6.49 16.75
C GLN A 88 -4.06 -5.74 15.43
N CYS A 89 -4.93 -6.17 14.50
CA CYS A 89 -5.26 -5.37 13.32
C CYS A 89 -6.12 -4.14 13.64
N ALA A 90 -6.58 -4.00 14.90
CA ALA A 90 -7.39 -2.89 15.40
C ALA A 90 -6.58 -1.72 16.00
N ILE A 91 -5.26 -1.65 15.80
CA ILE A 91 -4.38 -0.59 16.31
C ILE A 91 -3.56 -0.05 15.12
N THR A 92 -3.60 1.23 14.73
CA THR A 92 -3.84 2.46 15.48
C THR A 92 -4.51 3.48 14.54
N ASP A 93 -5.68 4.01 14.91
CA ASP A 93 -6.11 5.33 14.46
C ASP A 93 -5.49 6.34 15.43
N THR A 94 -4.43 7.01 14.97
CA THR A 94 -4.01 8.34 15.42
C THR A 94 -3.43 9.04 14.20
#